data_AF-A0AA88PAR7-F1
#
_entry.id   AF-A0AA88PAR7-F1
#
_cell.length_a   1.000
_cell.length_b   1.000
_cell.length_c   1.000
_cell.angle_alpha   90.00
_cell.angle_beta   90.00
_cell.angle_gamma   90.00
#
_symmetry.space_group_name_H-M   'P 1'
#
loop_
_entity.id
_entity.type
_entity.pdbx_description
1 polymer ?
#
loop_
_entity_poly.entity_id
_entity_poly.type
_entity_poly.pdbx_seq_one_letter_code
_entity_poly.pdbx_strand_id
1 'polypeptide(L)'
;MAGNNITGDVNMSLWTPVSRSNSVNETVWSSSSDDHRKVATYIKSLRRKDLSPERCIGLVRCLVELKDRLKGSSFTEQHCEILTRYLTSPNSHLTHLDLSHNGLDLSALKQLSTALMDPNCQIEVLNLSHNNFQSQDMEQINKVLSGENMNLRVLDLSDNPLQDPGVEILSDGLQSTNCHLEVLKLSGCQIIEGVSKLVSSLKDNSYLRELDLRYNDLGNIGQENLQCELPSLSISTGGECGHQPGLDKYFVALTFDPQTTNELLALSENNTEVIRQKEKQQLPANDERFDMCNQVLCCQLLIGRCFFMVDVIGPDAHVGVACKGMERKGASDAACLGHNKMSWSLCLSNNLFIAHHNNKTVSIQSESVRNLGVFVDRDAGSVCFYKLSPQHKLLYMFDADFPEDQELYAAFRIQEPNSSVILRQELL
;
A
#
# COMPACT_ATOMS: atom_id res chain seq x y z
N MET A 1 21.30 7.20 42.62
CA MET A 1 20.36 8.30 42.95
C MET A 1 20.37 9.23 41.75
N ALA A 2 19.30 9.50 41.01
CA ALA A 2 17.89 9.18 41.11
C ALA A 2 17.40 8.68 39.73
N GLY A 3 16.46 7.73 39.73
CA GLY A 3 15.80 7.24 38.52
C GLY A 3 14.53 8.01 38.25
N ASN A 4 14.22 8.23 36.97
CA ASN A 4 12.90 8.66 36.52
C ASN A 4 12.24 7.51 35.77
N ASN A 5 11.41 6.75 36.49
CA ASN A 5 10.38 5.89 35.91
C ASN A 5 9.27 6.79 35.35
N ILE A 6 9.01 6.70 34.05
CA ILE A 6 7.77 7.22 33.46
C ILE A 6 6.82 6.03 33.34
N THR A 7 6.18 5.67 34.46
CA THR A 7 4.94 4.89 34.47
C THR A 7 3.80 5.89 34.26
N GLY A 8 3.43 6.12 32.99
CA GLY A 8 2.21 6.84 32.65
C GLY A 8 1.01 5.91 32.81
N ASP A 9 0.45 5.82 34.01
CA ASP A 9 -0.85 5.20 34.22
C ASP A 9 -1.91 5.98 33.41
N VAL A 10 -2.46 5.34 32.39
CA VAL A 10 -3.65 5.83 31.70
C VAL A 10 -4.82 5.62 32.66
N ASN A 11 -5.26 6.71 33.29
CA ASN A 11 -6.39 6.69 34.21
C ASN A 11 -7.70 6.41 33.43
N MET A 12 -8.16 5.16 33.43
CA MET A 12 -9.41 4.72 32.80
C MET A 12 -10.69 5.22 33.50
N SER A 13 -10.60 6.05 34.56
CA SER A 13 -11.76 6.54 35.30
C SER A 13 -12.49 7.73 34.68
N LEU A 14 -12.03 8.27 33.54
CA LEU A 14 -12.69 9.40 32.85
C LEU A 14 -13.79 8.98 31.85
N TRP A 15 -14.02 7.68 31.67
CA TRP A 15 -15.07 7.14 30.79
C TRP A 15 -16.32 6.83 31.62
N THR A 16 -17.02 7.86 32.08
CA THR A 16 -18.36 7.67 32.67
C THR A 16 -19.44 7.89 31.60
N PRO A 17 -20.43 6.98 31.46
CA PRO A 17 -21.53 7.20 30.55
C PRO A 17 -22.42 8.31 31.12
N VAL A 18 -22.62 9.38 30.36
CA VAL A 18 -23.68 10.36 30.67
C VAL A 18 -25.00 9.73 30.27
N SER A 19 -25.76 9.28 31.25
CA SER A 19 -27.12 8.80 31.05
C SER A 19 -28.05 9.99 30.78
N ARG A 20 -28.62 10.03 29.58
CA ARG A 20 -29.94 10.65 29.35
C ARG A 20 -30.81 9.70 28.55
N SER A 21 -32.05 9.67 29.01
CA SER A 21 -33.11 8.70 28.77
C SER A 21 -33.65 8.68 27.34
N ASN A 22 -33.95 7.45 26.91
CA ASN A 22 -34.91 7.01 25.89
C ASN A 22 -34.61 7.27 24.39
N SER A 23 -34.81 6.18 23.64
CA SER A 23 -34.74 5.93 22.19
C SER A 23 -33.36 5.89 21.53
N VAL A 24 -33.00 4.68 21.06
CA VAL A 24 -32.04 4.29 20.01
C VAL A 24 -30.87 5.26 19.81
N ASN A 25 -29.76 5.03 20.50
CA ASN A 25 -28.50 5.73 20.27
C ASN A 25 -27.46 4.78 19.66
N GLU A 26 -27.29 4.84 18.33
CA GLU A 26 -25.98 4.61 17.74
C GLU A 26 -25.01 5.58 18.41
N THR A 27 -24.05 5.03 19.15
CA THR A 27 -23.02 5.85 19.77
C THR A 27 -21.97 6.08 18.69
N VAL A 28 -22.01 7.23 18.02
CA VAL A 28 -20.92 7.68 17.14
C VAL A 28 -19.82 8.23 18.03
N TRP A 29 -18.75 7.47 18.18
CA TRP A 29 -17.53 7.92 18.88
C TRP A 29 -16.70 8.71 17.87
N SER A 30 -16.71 10.04 17.96
CA SER A 30 -15.80 10.88 17.17
C SER A 30 -14.42 10.95 17.84
N SER A 31 -13.55 9.97 17.60
CA SER A 31 -12.14 10.01 18.03
C SER A 31 -11.25 10.64 16.95
N SER A 32 -10.26 11.42 17.40
CA SER A 32 -9.31 12.10 16.50
C SER A 32 -8.34 11.12 15.84
N SER A 33 -7.81 11.47 14.66
CA SER A 33 -6.75 10.70 13.97
C SER A 33 -5.50 10.45 14.84
N ASP A 34 -5.24 11.28 15.85
CA ASP A 34 -4.10 11.16 16.74
C ASP A 34 -4.29 10.11 17.85
N ASP A 35 -5.53 9.89 18.31
CA ASP A 35 -5.83 8.89 19.34
C ASP A 35 -5.77 7.48 18.76
N HIS A 36 -6.32 7.32 17.56
CA HIS A 36 -6.09 6.14 16.74
C HIS A 36 -4.61 5.82 16.63
N ARG A 37 -3.78 6.83 16.27
CA ARG A 37 -2.33 6.67 16.06
C ARG A 37 -1.62 6.03 17.24
N LYS A 38 -1.87 6.55 18.44
CA LYS A 38 -1.32 6.05 19.70
C LYS A 38 -1.73 4.61 19.99
N VAL A 39 -2.99 4.25 19.71
CA VAL A 39 -3.47 2.89 19.96
C VAL A 39 -2.82 1.86 19.03
N ALA A 40 -2.72 2.09 17.73
CA ALA A 40 -2.00 1.13 16.88
C ALA A 40 -0.51 1.04 17.21
N THR A 41 0.14 2.16 17.56
CA THR A 41 1.54 2.12 18.03
C THR A 41 1.67 1.31 19.31
N TYR A 42 0.72 1.45 20.24
CA TYR A 42 0.64 0.63 21.44
C TYR A 42 0.47 -0.84 21.09
N ILE A 43 -0.46 -1.18 20.19
CA ILE A 43 -0.70 -2.57 19.78
C ILE A 43 0.54 -3.18 19.12
N LYS A 44 1.21 -2.45 18.25
CA LYS A 44 2.49 -2.85 17.62
C LYS A 44 3.62 -3.05 18.63
N SER A 45 3.53 -2.43 19.81
CA SER A 45 4.55 -2.53 20.86
C SER A 45 4.32 -3.69 21.84
N LEU A 46 3.15 -4.36 21.79
CA LEU A 46 2.80 -5.42 22.72
C LEU A 46 3.53 -6.72 22.40
N ARG A 47 4.05 -7.39 23.45
CA ARG A 47 4.70 -8.70 23.35
C ARG A 47 3.79 -9.81 23.87
N ARG A 48 3.96 -11.01 23.32
CA ARG A 48 3.18 -12.25 23.52
C ARG A 48 2.89 -12.68 24.98
N LYS A 49 3.60 -12.14 25.98
CA LYS A 49 3.53 -12.61 27.38
C LYS A 49 2.58 -11.83 28.31
N ASP A 50 2.01 -10.70 27.87
CA ASP A 50 1.37 -9.73 28.79
C ASP A 50 -0.16 -9.57 28.62
N LEU A 51 -0.81 -10.40 27.80
CA LEU A 51 -2.20 -10.17 27.40
C LEU A 51 -3.13 -11.31 27.80
N SER A 52 -4.16 -10.98 28.59
CA SER A 52 -5.29 -11.89 28.83
C SER A 52 -6.18 -11.97 27.57
N PRO A 53 -6.99 -13.03 27.41
CA PRO A 53 -7.95 -13.14 26.31
C PRO A 53 -8.86 -11.91 26.15
N GLU A 54 -9.29 -11.30 27.25
CA GLU A 54 -10.16 -10.11 27.25
C GLU A 54 -9.42 -8.86 26.77
N ARG A 55 -8.14 -8.72 27.14
CA ARG A 55 -7.28 -7.65 26.62
C ARG A 55 -7.01 -7.83 25.13
N CYS A 56 -6.79 -9.06 24.66
CA CYS A 56 -6.67 -9.34 23.22
C CYS A 56 -7.95 -8.93 22.46
N ILE A 57 -9.14 -9.28 22.97
CA ILE A 57 -10.42 -8.90 22.36
C ILE A 57 -10.58 -7.38 22.33
N GLY A 58 -10.25 -6.67 23.41
CA GLY A 58 -10.30 -5.20 23.46
C GLY A 58 -9.35 -4.52 22.48
N LEU A 59 -8.14 -5.06 22.31
CA LEU A 59 -7.15 -4.55 21.36
C LEU A 59 -7.57 -4.83 19.92
N VAL A 60 -8.09 -6.02 19.62
CA VAL A 60 -8.56 -6.33 18.26
C VAL A 60 -9.81 -5.55 17.92
N ARG A 61 -10.73 -5.32 18.86
CA ARG A 61 -11.86 -4.41 18.62
C ARG A 61 -11.36 -3.02 18.22
N CYS A 62 -10.31 -2.53 18.86
CA CYS A 62 -9.69 -1.27 18.46
C CYS A 62 -8.95 -1.38 17.11
N LEU A 63 -8.23 -2.47 16.80
CA LEU A 63 -7.64 -2.69 15.46
C LEU A 63 -8.70 -2.76 14.35
N VAL A 64 -9.85 -3.34 14.66
CA VAL A 64 -11.01 -3.47 13.76
C VAL A 64 -11.68 -2.13 13.54
N GLU A 65 -11.78 -1.26 14.55
CA GLU A 65 -12.19 0.14 14.36
C GLU A 65 -11.16 0.92 13.53
N LEU A 66 -9.91 0.44 13.49
CA LEU A 66 -8.79 1.03 12.77
C LEU A 66 -8.55 0.40 11.38
N LYS A 67 -9.56 -0.18 10.71
CA LYS A 67 -9.42 -0.97 9.45
C LYS A 67 -8.34 -0.45 8.48
N ASP A 68 -8.32 0.84 8.20
CA ASP A 68 -7.39 1.46 7.25
C ASP A 68 -5.92 1.40 7.68
N ARG A 69 -5.64 1.24 8.97
CA ARG A 69 -4.29 1.29 9.56
C ARG A 69 -3.61 -0.06 9.69
N LEU A 70 -4.28 -1.16 9.33
CA LEU A 70 -3.63 -2.48 9.21
C LEU A 70 -2.85 -2.59 7.90
N LYS A 71 -3.28 -1.89 6.85
CA LYS A 71 -2.57 -1.73 5.58
C LYS A 71 -1.18 -1.12 5.81
N GLY A 72 -0.13 -1.72 5.23
CA GLY A 72 1.24 -1.15 5.28
C GLY A 72 1.82 -0.99 6.68
N SER A 73 1.31 -1.72 7.67
CA SER A 73 1.50 -1.41 9.08
C SER A 73 2.66 -2.17 9.73
N SER A 74 3.39 -2.99 8.96
CA SER A 74 4.35 -3.99 9.47
C SER A 74 3.67 -5.00 10.39
N PHE A 75 2.44 -5.42 10.05
CA PHE A 75 1.74 -6.49 10.74
C PHE A 75 2.53 -7.79 10.61
N THR A 76 2.80 -8.45 11.73
CA THR A 76 3.65 -9.66 11.78
C THR A 76 2.83 -10.88 12.22
N GLU A 77 3.43 -12.07 12.13
CA GLU A 77 2.86 -13.33 12.63
C GLU A 77 2.28 -13.22 14.06
N GLN A 78 2.93 -12.50 14.97
CA GLN A 78 2.45 -12.35 16.35
C GLN A 78 1.12 -11.62 16.43
N HIS A 79 0.88 -10.70 15.49
CA HIS A 79 -0.37 -9.97 15.39
C HIS A 79 -1.45 -10.85 14.72
N CYS A 80 -1.07 -11.73 13.78
CA CYS A 80 -1.97 -12.72 13.19
C CYS A 80 -2.55 -13.68 14.25
N GLU A 81 -1.77 -14.07 15.25
CA GLU A 81 -2.25 -14.94 16.34
C GLU A 81 -3.38 -14.26 17.12
N ILE A 82 -3.19 -12.98 17.45
CA ILE A 82 -4.18 -12.18 18.17
C ILE A 82 -5.44 -11.96 17.32
N LEU A 83 -5.26 -11.65 16.03
CA LEU A 83 -6.35 -11.49 15.08
C LEU A 83 -7.15 -12.78 14.90
N THR A 84 -6.47 -13.92 14.76
CA THR A 84 -7.09 -15.25 14.61
C THR A 84 -8.01 -15.54 15.80
N ARG A 85 -7.56 -15.30 17.03
CA ARG A 85 -8.40 -15.51 18.23
C ARG A 85 -9.63 -14.62 18.27
N TYR A 86 -9.57 -13.44 17.67
CA TYR A 86 -10.73 -12.56 17.57
C TYR A 86 -11.68 -13.04 16.48
N LEU A 87 -11.17 -13.38 15.30
CA LEU A 87 -11.98 -13.83 14.16
C LEU A 87 -12.78 -15.10 14.48
N THR A 88 -12.22 -16.01 15.29
CA THR A 88 -12.91 -17.22 15.75
C THR A 88 -13.77 -17.02 17.00
N SER A 89 -13.85 -15.80 17.53
CA SER A 89 -14.72 -15.48 18.66
C SER A 89 -16.17 -15.30 18.20
N PRO A 90 -17.18 -15.77 18.96
CA PRO A 90 -18.59 -15.55 18.63
C PRO A 90 -19.01 -14.07 18.63
N ASN A 91 -18.18 -13.18 19.20
CA ASN A 91 -18.40 -11.73 19.20
C ASN A 91 -17.69 -11.03 18.02
N SER A 92 -17.12 -11.80 17.08
CA SER A 92 -16.54 -11.23 15.86
C SER A 92 -17.68 -10.76 14.95
N HIS A 93 -17.67 -9.47 14.64
CA HIS A 93 -18.57 -8.87 13.64
C HIS A 93 -17.77 -8.26 12.49
N LEU A 94 -16.48 -8.64 12.35
CA LEU A 94 -15.64 -8.14 11.30
C LEU A 94 -16.00 -8.84 9.99
N THR A 95 -16.48 -8.05 9.03
CA THR A 95 -16.78 -8.52 7.67
C THR A 95 -15.74 -8.10 6.64
N HIS A 96 -14.94 -7.07 6.94
CA HIS A 96 -13.94 -6.51 6.02
C HIS A 96 -12.59 -6.43 6.71
N LEU A 97 -11.55 -6.97 6.08
CA LEU A 97 -10.20 -7.01 6.61
C LEU A 97 -9.18 -6.73 5.51
N ASP A 98 -8.43 -5.64 5.66
CA ASP A 98 -7.30 -5.30 4.79
C ASP A 98 -5.98 -5.57 5.52
N LEU A 99 -5.22 -6.52 5.00
CA LEU A 99 -3.89 -6.89 5.47
C LEU A 99 -2.82 -6.68 4.39
N SER A 100 -3.10 -5.87 3.37
CA SER A 100 -2.17 -5.63 2.28
C SER A 100 -0.91 -4.86 2.74
N HIS A 101 0.18 -5.04 2.00
CA HIS A 101 1.48 -4.41 2.26
C HIS A 101 2.11 -4.72 3.63
N ASN A 102 1.83 -5.88 4.24
CA ASN A 102 2.38 -6.25 5.53
C ASN A 102 3.57 -7.22 5.47
N GLY A 103 3.86 -7.80 4.30
CA GLY A 103 4.91 -8.81 4.16
C GLY A 103 4.64 -10.06 5.01
N LEU A 104 3.38 -10.50 5.05
CA LEU A 104 2.97 -11.69 5.79
C LEU A 104 3.64 -12.95 5.23
N ASP A 105 4.09 -13.84 6.11
CA ASP A 105 4.68 -15.11 5.74
C ASP A 105 3.65 -16.26 5.71
N LEU A 106 4.12 -17.46 5.34
CA LEU A 106 3.29 -18.67 5.33
C LEU A 106 2.71 -19.03 6.71
N SER A 107 3.40 -18.69 7.81
CA SER A 107 2.86 -18.96 9.16
C SER A 107 1.65 -18.10 9.44
N ALA A 108 1.75 -16.80 9.15
CA ALA A 108 0.64 -15.86 9.20
C ALA A 108 -0.54 -16.32 8.34
N LEU A 109 -0.27 -16.75 7.09
CA LEU A 109 -1.30 -17.24 6.19
C LEU A 109 -2.00 -18.52 6.69
N LYS A 110 -1.26 -19.46 7.30
CA LYS A 110 -1.84 -20.66 7.93
C LYS A 110 -2.80 -20.32 9.07
N GLN A 111 -2.43 -19.35 9.91
CA GLN A 111 -3.27 -18.90 11.01
C GLN A 111 -4.55 -18.24 10.49
N LEU A 112 -4.43 -17.36 9.49
CA LEU A 112 -5.58 -16.73 8.82
C LEU A 112 -6.49 -17.75 8.15
N SER A 113 -5.94 -18.72 7.42
CA SER A 113 -6.69 -19.80 6.79
C SER A 113 -7.50 -20.60 7.81
N THR A 114 -6.88 -20.94 8.95
CA THR A 114 -7.58 -21.62 10.06
C THR A 114 -8.71 -20.76 10.63
N ALA A 115 -8.51 -19.46 10.76
CA ALA A 115 -9.52 -18.54 11.24
C ALA A 115 -10.72 -18.40 10.28
N LEU A 116 -10.45 -18.31 8.97
CA LEU A 116 -11.46 -18.16 7.93
C LEU A 116 -12.38 -19.38 7.81
N MET A 117 -11.88 -20.57 8.12
CA MET A 117 -12.67 -21.80 8.13
C MET A 117 -13.49 -22.00 9.43
N ASP A 118 -13.30 -21.17 10.46
CA ASP A 118 -14.04 -21.27 11.72
C ASP A 118 -15.49 -20.78 11.55
N PRO A 119 -16.52 -21.51 12.02
CA PRO A 119 -17.93 -21.14 11.93
C PRO A 119 -18.28 -19.73 12.40
N ASN A 120 -17.52 -19.17 13.35
CA ASN A 120 -17.78 -17.83 13.88
C ASN A 120 -17.22 -16.72 13.00
N CYS A 121 -16.33 -17.04 12.05
CA CYS A 121 -15.70 -16.04 11.21
C CYS A 121 -16.69 -15.46 10.18
N GLN A 122 -16.87 -14.15 10.23
CA GLN A 122 -17.84 -13.42 9.38
C GLN A 122 -17.16 -12.64 8.24
N ILE A 123 -15.89 -12.94 7.91
CA ILE A 123 -15.15 -12.19 6.90
C ILE A 123 -15.72 -12.46 5.51
N GLU A 124 -16.19 -11.40 4.88
CA GLU A 124 -16.72 -11.37 3.52
C GLU A 124 -15.73 -10.74 2.55
N VAL A 125 -14.94 -9.76 3.00
CA VAL A 125 -13.96 -9.03 2.18
C VAL A 125 -12.58 -9.15 2.79
N LEU A 126 -11.65 -9.74 2.05
CA LEU A 126 -10.28 -9.95 2.48
C LEU A 126 -9.29 -9.41 1.44
N ASN A 127 -8.46 -8.46 1.84
CA ASN A 127 -7.35 -7.97 1.03
C ASN A 127 -6.00 -8.49 1.57
N LEU A 128 -5.32 -9.30 0.78
CA LEU A 128 -4.02 -9.91 1.03
C LEU A 128 -2.96 -9.47 0.01
N SER A 129 -3.24 -8.44 -0.79
CA SER A 129 -2.32 -7.94 -1.81
C SER A 129 -0.97 -7.47 -1.25
N HIS A 130 0.08 -7.49 -2.07
CA HIS A 130 1.41 -7.02 -1.71
C HIS A 130 2.02 -7.65 -0.43
N ASN A 131 1.80 -8.95 -0.21
CA ASN A 131 2.40 -9.70 0.92
C ASN A 131 3.54 -10.64 0.50
N ASN A 132 3.87 -10.71 -0.79
CA ASN A 132 4.89 -11.57 -1.35
C ASN A 132 4.64 -13.08 -1.13
N PHE A 133 3.38 -13.50 -1.13
CA PHE A 133 3.01 -14.92 -1.11
C PHE A 133 3.44 -15.62 -2.40
N GLN A 134 4.00 -16.82 -2.25
CA GLN A 134 4.48 -17.64 -3.36
C GLN A 134 3.41 -18.63 -3.82
N SER A 135 3.61 -19.27 -4.98
CA SER A 135 2.71 -20.28 -5.55
C SER A 135 2.26 -21.35 -4.54
N GLN A 136 3.20 -21.96 -3.81
CA GLN A 136 2.95 -23.01 -2.83
C GLN A 136 2.09 -22.54 -1.63
N ASP A 137 2.10 -21.25 -1.32
CA ASP A 137 1.34 -20.71 -0.19
C ASP A 137 -0.17 -20.73 -0.49
N MET A 138 -0.55 -20.78 -1.77
CA MET A 138 -1.94 -20.85 -2.23
C MET A 138 -2.64 -22.13 -1.81
N GLU A 139 -1.91 -23.18 -1.37
CA GLU A 139 -2.54 -24.34 -0.73
C GLU A 139 -3.38 -23.94 0.50
N GLN A 140 -2.97 -22.91 1.24
CA GLN A 140 -3.76 -22.46 2.40
C GLN A 140 -5.02 -21.70 2.00
N ILE A 141 -4.99 -20.96 0.89
CA ILE A 141 -6.18 -20.28 0.35
C ILE A 141 -7.11 -21.31 -0.29
N ASN A 142 -6.58 -22.28 -1.03
CA ASN A 142 -7.35 -23.37 -1.61
C ASN A 142 -8.17 -24.13 -0.56
N LYS A 143 -7.58 -24.40 0.62
CA LYS A 143 -8.32 -24.99 1.75
C LYS A 143 -9.51 -24.13 2.21
N VAL A 144 -9.36 -22.81 2.23
CA VAL A 144 -10.45 -21.88 2.57
C VAL A 144 -11.55 -21.92 1.50
N LEU A 145 -11.17 -21.85 0.22
CA LEU A 145 -12.11 -21.89 -0.91
C LEU A 145 -12.88 -23.21 -1.00
N SER A 146 -12.23 -24.31 -0.60
CA SER A 146 -12.82 -25.65 -0.57
C SER A 146 -13.54 -25.97 0.75
N GLY A 147 -13.48 -25.07 1.73
CA GLY A 147 -14.00 -25.29 3.08
C GLY A 147 -15.53 -25.26 3.18
N GLU A 148 -16.07 -25.76 4.29
CA GLU A 148 -17.52 -25.80 4.56
C GLU A 148 -18.08 -24.47 5.06
N ASN A 149 -17.27 -23.63 5.73
CA ASN A 149 -17.69 -22.33 6.22
C ASN A 149 -17.05 -21.19 5.42
N MET A 150 -17.65 -20.87 4.28
CA MET A 150 -17.10 -19.90 3.34
C MET A 150 -18.05 -18.71 3.18
N ASN A 151 -17.85 -17.70 4.05
CA ASN A 151 -18.54 -16.40 3.97
C ASN A 151 -17.86 -15.43 3.00
N LEU A 152 -16.65 -15.76 2.53
CA LEU A 152 -15.82 -14.88 1.74
C LEU A 152 -16.42 -14.61 0.35
N ARG A 153 -16.69 -13.33 0.06
CA ARG A 153 -17.24 -12.84 -1.21
C ARG A 153 -16.20 -12.14 -2.07
N VAL A 154 -15.24 -11.45 -1.43
CA VAL A 154 -14.20 -10.69 -2.12
C VAL A 154 -12.83 -11.12 -1.60
N LEU A 155 -11.97 -11.56 -2.51
CA LEU A 155 -10.59 -11.91 -2.23
C LEU A 155 -9.65 -11.17 -3.16
N ASP A 156 -8.77 -10.36 -2.57
CA ASP A 156 -7.70 -9.68 -3.30
C ASP A 156 -6.34 -10.31 -2.96
N LEU A 157 -5.72 -10.93 -3.95
CA LEU A 157 -4.38 -11.52 -3.90
C LEU A 157 -3.39 -10.79 -4.80
N SER A 158 -3.74 -9.60 -5.30
CA SER A 158 -2.95 -8.84 -6.26
C SER A 158 -1.52 -8.64 -5.78
N ASP A 159 -0.58 -8.59 -6.73
CA ASP A 159 0.84 -8.34 -6.45
C ASP A 159 1.50 -9.30 -5.46
N ASN A 160 1.03 -10.55 -5.46
CA ASN A 160 1.75 -11.70 -4.95
C ASN A 160 2.26 -12.53 -6.14
N PRO A 161 3.52 -13.00 -6.15
CA PRO A 161 4.09 -13.79 -7.25
C PRO A 161 3.54 -15.24 -7.25
N LEU A 162 2.25 -15.38 -7.53
CA LEU A 162 1.57 -16.67 -7.55
C LEU A 162 2.01 -17.52 -8.73
N GLN A 163 2.28 -16.88 -9.88
CA GLN A 163 2.62 -17.54 -11.15
C GLN A 163 1.56 -18.57 -11.57
N ASP A 164 1.80 -19.27 -12.67
CA ASP A 164 0.87 -20.29 -13.17
C ASP A 164 0.57 -21.39 -12.13
N PRO A 165 1.56 -21.97 -11.39
CA PRO A 165 1.26 -23.01 -10.40
C PRO A 165 0.37 -22.55 -9.25
N GLY A 166 0.51 -21.30 -8.79
CA GLY A 166 -0.34 -20.76 -7.74
C GLY A 166 -1.79 -20.59 -8.20
N VAL A 167 -1.99 -20.15 -9.44
CA VAL A 167 -3.33 -20.04 -10.04
C VAL A 167 -3.96 -21.41 -10.28
N GLU A 168 -3.18 -22.41 -10.69
CA GLU A 168 -3.68 -23.78 -10.81
C GLU A 168 -4.21 -24.32 -9.47
N ILE A 169 -3.48 -24.10 -8.38
CA ILE A 169 -3.90 -24.49 -7.02
C ILE A 169 -5.18 -23.77 -6.61
N LEU A 170 -5.29 -22.46 -6.89
CA LEU A 170 -6.51 -21.70 -6.61
C LEU A 170 -7.69 -22.18 -7.46
N SER A 171 -7.43 -22.55 -8.72
CA SER A 171 -8.45 -23.00 -9.67
C SER A 171 -9.15 -24.26 -9.17
N ASP A 172 -8.43 -25.19 -8.57
CA ASP A 172 -9.02 -26.40 -7.99
C ASP A 172 -9.98 -26.07 -6.83
N GLY A 173 -9.67 -25.05 -6.02
CA GLY A 173 -10.55 -24.59 -4.93
C GLY A 173 -11.79 -23.85 -5.41
N LEU A 174 -11.67 -23.10 -6.51
CA LEU A 174 -12.79 -22.40 -7.14
C LEU A 174 -13.85 -23.34 -7.74
N GLN A 175 -13.48 -24.60 -8.02
CA GLN A 175 -14.42 -25.65 -8.47
C GLN A 175 -15.29 -26.21 -7.34
N SER A 176 -14.98 -25.91 -6.08
CA SER A 176 -15.78 -26.38 -4.95
C SER A 176 -17.20 -25.83 -5.03
N THR A 177 -18.20 -26.68 -4.80
CA THR A 177 -19.62 -26.27 -4.75
C THR A 177 -19.92 -25.31 -3.59
N ASN A 178 -19.03 -25.23 -2.60
CA ASN A 178 -19.14 -24.34 -1.45
C ASN A 178 -18.46 -22.98 -1.68
N CYS A 179 -17.81 -22.78 -2.84
CA CYS A 179 -17.14 -21.54 -3.16
C CYS A 179 -18.14 -20.50 -3.67
N HIS A 180 -18.50 -19.55 -2.79
CA HIS A 180 -19.42 -18.45 -3.08
C HIS A 180 -18.70 -17.11 -3.34
N LEU A 181 -17.45 -17.18 -3.80
CA LEU A 181 -16.65 -15.99 -4.11
C LEU A 181 -17.28 -15.24 -5.29
N GLU A 182 -17.46 -13.94 -5.14
CA GLU A 182 -18.08 -13.06 -6.13
C GLU A 182 -17.03 -12.20 -6.85
N VAL A 183 -15.96 -11.82 -6.16
CA VAL A 183 -14.87 -11.01 -6.70
C VAL A 183 -13.53 -11.65 -6.37
N LEU A 184 -12.74 -11.92 -7.40
CA LEU A 184 -11.37 -12.39 -7.27
C LEU A 184 -10.41 -11.43 -7.99
N LYS A 185 -9.42 -10.92 -7.26
CA LYS A 185 -8.39 -10.05 -7.85
C LYS A 185 -7.04 -10.75 -7.81
N LEU A 186 -6.48 -10.95 -9.00
CA LEU A 186 -5.18 -11.58 -9.28
C LEU A 186 -4.31 -10.64 -10.12
N SER A 187 -4.50 -9.33 -9.94
CA SER A 187 -3.78 -8.32 -10.71
C SER A 187 -2.29 -8.34 -10.35
N GLY A 188 -1.39 -8.37 -11.33
CA GLY A 188 0.05 -8.39 -11.04
C GLY A 188 0.58 -9.70 -10.47
N CYS A 189 -0.08 -10.84 -10.68
CA CYS A 189 0.30 -12.12 -10.10
C CYS A 189 1.32 -12.94 -10.92
N GLN A 190 1.86 -12.37 -12.01
CA GLN A 190 2.82 -13.00 -12.93
C GLN A 190 2.24 -14.24 -13.63
N ILE A 191 0.96 -14.16 -14.00
CA ILE A 191 0.24 -15.23 -14.69
C ILE A 191 0.52 -15.12 -16.19
N ILE A 192 0.78 -16.27 -16.82
CA ILE A 192 1.01 -16.38 -18.26
C ILE A 192 0.01 -17.39 -18.85
N GLU A 193 0.27 -18.69 -18.75
CA GLU A 193 -0.57 -19.74 -19.36
C GLU A 193 -1.58 -20.36 -18.39
N GLY A 194 -1.39 -20.14 -17.07
CA GLY A 194 -2.24 -20.68 -15.99
C GLY A 194 -3.68 -20.19 -16.06
N VAL A 195 -3.94 -19.12 -16.83
CA VAL A 195 -5.29 -18.62 -17.14
C VAL A 195 -6.18 -19.70 -17.78
N SER A 196 -5.60 -20.63 -18.55
CA SER A 196 -6.36 -21.73 -19.18
C SER A 196 -7.03 -22.63 -18.15
N LYS A 197 -6.31 -23.00 -17.08
CA LYS A 197 -6.84 -23.78 -15.97
C LYS A 197 -7.88 -22.98 -15.19
N LEU A 198 -7.64 -21.69 -14.96
CA LEU A 198 -8.60 -20.79 -14.30
C LEU A 198 -9.92 -20.68 -15.09
N VAL A 199 -9.84 -20.55 -16.42
CA VAL A 199 -11.04 -20.52 -17.25
C VAL A 199 -11.81 -21.84 -17.14
N SER A 200 -11.11 -22.97 -17.17
CA SER A 200 -11.75 -24.29 -17.04
C SER A 200 -12.48 -24.49 -15.71
N SER A 201 -11.94 -23.97 -14.59
CA SER A 201 -12.59 -24.06 -13.29
C SER A 201 -13.78 -23.13 -13.15
N LEU A 202 -13.76 -21.99 -13.83
CA LEU A 202 -14.82 -20.99 -13.76
C LEU A 202 -16.03 -21.30 -14.65
N LYS A 203 -15.94 -22.23 -15.61
CA LYS A 203 -17.09 -22.65 -16.44
C LYS A 203 -18.27 -23.17 -15.61
N ASP A 204 -17.97 -23.90 -14.55
CA ASP A 204 -18.97 -24.47 -13.63
C ASP A 204 -19.21 -23.58 -12.39
N ASN A 205 -18.45 -22.48 -12.23
CA ASN A 205 -18.61 -21.54 -11.13
C ASN A 205 -19.66 -20.48 -11.48
N SER A 206 -20.83 -20.54 -10.85
CA SER A 206 -21.93 -19.61 -11.11
C SER A 206 -21.95 -18.36 -10.23
N TYR A 207 -21.04 -18.26 -9.26
CA TYR A 207 -21.03 -17.20 -8.24
C TYR A 207 -20.10 -16.05 -8.60
N LEU A 208 -18.94 -16.34 -9.18
CA LEU A 208 -17.97 -15.31 -9.53
C LEU A 208 -18.56 -14.34 -10.57
N ARG A 209 -18.47 -13.05 -10.27
CA ARG A 209 -18.98 -11.94 -11.09
C ARG A 209 -17.86 -11.07 -11.63
N GLU A 210 -16.80 -10.90 -10.85
CA GLU A 210 -15.67 -10.07 -11.22
C GLU A 210 -14.35 -10.81 -11.06
N LEU A 211 -13.52 -10.73 -12.10
CA LEU A 211 -12.18 -11.27 -12.12
C LEU A 211 -11.21 -10.20 -12.63
N ASP A 212 -10.29 -9.76 -11.77
CA ASP A 212 -9.24 -8.82 -12.15
C ASP A 212 -7.93 -9.55 -12.44
N LEU A 213 -7.49 -9.51 -13.70
CA LEU A 213 -6.26 -10.10 -14.21
C LEU A 213 -5.32 -9.04 -14.81
N ARG A 214 -5.54 -7.75 -14.52
CA ARG A 214 -4.65 -6.67 -15.00
C ARG A 214 -3.20 -6.92 -14.60
N TYR A 215 -2.26 -6.34 -15.33
CA TYR A 215 -0.83 -6.46 -15.10
C TYR A 215 -0.32 -7.92 -15.04
N ASN A 216 -0.89 -8.80 -15.88
CA ASN A 216 -0.38 -10.14 -16.15
C ASN A 216 -0.10 -10.29 -17.66
N ASP A 217 0.88 -11.10 -18.02
CA ASP A 217 1.27 -11.33 -19.42
C ASP A 217 0.51 -12.54 -20.01
N LEU A 218 -0.80 -12.37 -20.19
CA LEU A 218 -1.69 -13.46 -20.62
C LEU A 218 -1.52 -13.85 -22.11
N GLY A 219 -0.78 -13.05 -22.87
CA GLY A 219 -0.73 -13.13 -24.33
C GLY A 219 -2.10 -12.95 -25.01
N ASN A 220 -2.12 -12.97 -26.35
CA ASN A 220 -3.36 -12.78 -27.12
C ASN A 220 -4.33 -13.96 -26.92
N ILE A 221 -3.82 -15.18 -26.89
CA ILE A 221 -4.64 -16.40 -26.78
C ILE A 221 -5.32 -16.47 -25.40
N GLY A 222 -4.61 -16.10 -24.33
CA GLY A 222 -5.20 -16.05 -22.99
C GLY A 222 -6.35 -15.05 -22.90
N GLN A 223 -6.21 -13.88 -23.53
CA GLN A 223 -7.26 -12.85 -23.58
C GLN A 223 -8.49 -13.29 -24.39
N GLU A 224 -8.27 -13.90 -25.56
CA GLU A 224 -9.37 -14.42 -26.39
C GLU A 224 -10.16 -15.53 -25.68
N ASN A 225 -9.47 -16.44 -24.99
CA ASN A 225 -10.11 -17.53 -24.23
C ASN A 225 -11.00 -17.01 -23.10
N LEU A 226 -10.50 -16.03 -22.33
CA LEU A 226 -11.28 -15.41 -21.24
C LEU A 226 -12.60 -14.82 -21.74
N GLN A 227 -12.54 -14.06 -22.84
CA GLN A 227 -13.71 -13.36 -23.36
C GLN A 227 -14.73 -14.31 -24.01
N CYS A 228 -14.26 -15.34 -24.72
CA CYS A 228 -15.13 -16.27 -25.43
C CYS A 228 -15.79 -17.29 -24.49
N GLU A 229 -15.06 -17.79 -23.49
CA GLU A 229 -15.52 -18.90 -22.66
C GLU A 229 -16.29 -18.46 -21.40
N LEU A 230 -16.11 -17.22 -20.93
CA LEU A 230 -16.75 -16.68 -19.71
C LEU A 230 -17.52 -15.37 -19.97
N PRO A 231 -18.50 -15.33 -20.90
CA PRO A 231 -19.13 -14.08 -21.34
C PRO A 231 -19.98 -13.37 -20.26
N SER A 232 -20.37 -14.07 -19.20
CA SER A 232 -21.15 -13.52 -18.08
C SER A 232 -20.28 -12.97 -16.95
N LEU A 233 -18.96 -13.16 -17.01
CA LEU A 233 -18.00 -12.71 -16.01
C LEU A 233 -17.43 -11.35 -16.44
N SER A 234 -17.40 -10.38 -15.53
CA SER A 234 -16.71 -9.12 -15.76
C SER A 234 -15.21 -9.33 -15.56
N ILE A 235 -14.45 -9.35 -16.65
CA ILE A 235 -13.01 -9.63 -16.63
C ILE A 235 -12.25 -8.36 -16.96
N SER A 236 -11.37 -7.94 -16.05
CA SER A 236 -10.44 -6.84 -16.27
C SER A 236 -9.09 -7.39 -16.70
N THR A 237 -8.61 -7.00 -17.88
CA THR A 237 -7.27 -7.33 -18.40
C THR A 237 -6.53 -6.07 -18.84
N GLY A 238 -5.24 -6.18 -19.18
CA GLY A 238 -4.40 -5.06 -19.61
C GLY A 238 -3.57 -4.45 -18.48
N GLY A 239 -2.93 -3.31 -18.73
CA GLY A 239 -1.92 -2.74 -17.85
C GLY A 239 -0.50 -3.18 -18.25
N GLU A 240 0.45 -2.26 -18.18
CA GLU A 240 1.84 -2.51 -18.57
C GLU A 240 2.64 -3.08 -17.38
N CYS A 241 3.27 -4.23 -17.59
CA CYS A 241 4.23 -4.82 -16.65
C CYS A 241 5.32 -5.58 -17.40
N GLY A 242 6.56 -5.51 -16.90
CA GLY A 242 7.67 -6.32 -17.39
C GLY A 242 7.69 -7.73 -16.80
N HIS A 243 8.61 -8.57 -17.28
CA HIS A 243 8.80 -9.96 -16.83
C HIS A 243 9.57 -10.10 -15.50
N GLN A 244 9.84 -8.98 -14.83
CA GLN A 244 10.66 -8.95 -13.61
C GLN A 244 9.85 -9.38 -12.38
N PRO A 245 10.49 -9.88 -11.31
CA PRO A 245 9.78 -10.23 -10.09
C PRO A 245 9.35 -9.01 -9.27
N GLY A 246 8.32 -9.18 -8.44
CA GLY A 246 7.97 -8.18 -7.41
C GLY A 246 7.52 -6.82 -7.97
N LEU A 247 8.04 -5.74 -7.38
CA LEU A 247 7.75 -4.36 -7.81
C LEU A 247 8.50 -3.96 -9.07
N ASP A 248 9.60 -4.65 -9.38
CA ASP A 248 10.50 -4.30 -10.48
C ASP A 248 9.83 -4.47 -11.85
N LYS A 249 8.74 -5.26 -11.92
CA LYS A 249 7.89 -5.35 -13.13
C LYS A 249 7.19 -4.05 -13.50
N TYR A 250 7.02 -3.13 -12.55
CA TYR A 250 6.41 -1.83 -12.80
C TYR A 250 7.46 -0.74 -13.03
N PHE A 251 8.73 -1.12 -13.24
CA PHE A 251 9.81 -0.16 -13.33
C PHE A 251 9.62 0.81 -14.51
N VAL A 252 9.72 2.11 -14.20
CA VAL A 252 9.71 3.19 -15.17
C VAL A 252 10.99 4.01 -15.04
N ALA A 253 11.72 4.13 -16.16
CA ALA A 253 12.85 5.03 -16.26
C ALA A 253 12.36 6.47 -16.38
N LEU A 254 12.84 7.35 -15.50
CA LEU A 254 12.40 8.73 -15.40
C LEU A 254 13.52 9.71 -15.75
N THR A 255 13.14 10.90 -16.21
CA THR A 255 14.04 12.05 -16.40
C THR A 255 13.41 13.31 -15.83
N PHE A 256 14.23 14.18 -15.24
CA PHE A 256 13.81 15.49 -14.76
C PHE A 256 13.39 16.40 -15.91
N ASP A 257 12.35 17.19 -15.69
CA ASP A 257 11.84 18.17 -16.66
C ASP A 257 12.50 19.55 -16.47
N PRO A 258 13.39 19.98 -17.39
CA PRO A 258 14.04 21.29 -17.32
C PRO A 258 13.08 22.48 -17.32
N GLN A 259 11.84 22.30 -17.80
CA GLN A 259 10.83 23.35 -17.83
C GLN A 259 10.29 23.67 -16.44
N THR A 260 10.21 22.67 -15.55
CA THR A 260 9.72 22.83 -14.18
C THR A 260 10.84 23.21 -13.20
N THR A 261 12.09 22.86 -13.52
CA THR A 261 13.25 22.99 -12.63
C THR A 261 13.49 24.41 -12.12
N ASN A 262 13.51 24.57 -10.80
CA ASN A 262 13.89 25.82 -10.15
C ASN A 262 15.32 26.28 -10.51
N GLU A 263 15.57 27.60 -10.55
CA GLU A 263 16.87 28.19 -10.91
C GLU A 263 18.04 27.74 -10.02
N LEU A 264 17.78 27.30 -8.80
CA LEU A 264 18.80 26.79 -7.87
C LEU A 264 19.10 25.30 -8.06
N LEU A 265 18.41 24.60 -8.97
CA LEU A 265 18.60 23.19 -9.25
C LEU A 265 19.25 23.02 -10.62
N ALA A 266 20.44 22.43 -10.66
CA ALA A 266 21.13 22.13 -11.92
C ALA A 266 20.88 20.68 -12.31
N LEU A 267 20.54 20.45 -13.58
CA LEU A 267 20.37 19.12 -14.14
C LEU A 267 21.66 18.66 -14.84
N SER A 268 21.99 17.38 -14.70
CA SER A 268 23.14 16.71 -15.32
C SER A 268 22.77 15.32 -15.84
N GLU A 269 23.72 14.64 -16.49
CA GLU A 269 23.59 13.23 -16.91
C GLU A 269 22.31 12.96 -17.72
N ASN A 270 22.11 13.71 -18.81
CA ASN A 270 20.89 13.62 -19.64
C ASN A 270 19.58 13.81 -18.84
N ASN A 271 19.60 14.71 -17.86
CA ASN A 271 18.49 15.01 -16.95
C ASN A 271 18.11 13.84 -16.03
N THR A 272 19.06 12.96 -15.69
CA THR A 272 18.84 11.89 -14.69
C THR A 272 19.39 12.25 -13.33
N GLU A 273 20.19 13.30 -13.21
CA GLU A 273 20.67 13.84 -11.94
C GLU A 273 20.25 15.30 -11.77
N VAL A 274 19.91 15.66 -10.53
CA VAL A 274 19.65 17.04 -10.12
C VAL A 274 20.42 17.36 -8.85
N ILE A 275 21.11 18.51 -8.83
CA ILE A 275 21.90 18.98 -7.70
C ILE A 275 21.49 20.39 -7.29
N ARG A 276 21.44 20.66 -5.98
CA ARG A 276 21.15 21.98 -5.43
C ARG A 276 22.39 22.88 -5.42
N GLN A 277 22.43 23.85 -6.33
CA GLN A 277 23.51 24.83 -6.52
C GLN A 277 23.36 26.07 -5.64
N LYS A 278 24.46 26.57 -5.04
CA LYS A 278 24.43 27.75 -4.15
C LYS A 278 23.88 29.01 -4.84
N GLU A 279 24.19 29.17 -6.12
CA GLU A 279 23.82 30.32 -6.93
C GLU A 279 22.71 29.98 -7.93
N LYS A 280 21.91 30.99 -8.27
CA LYS A 280 20.84 30.85 -9.27
C LYS A 280 21.44 30.74 -10.66
N GLN A 281 20.92 29.81 -11.43
CA GLN A 281 21.20 29.70 -12.85
C GLN A 281 20.37 30.70 -13.64
N GLN A 282 20.92 31.17 -14.75
CA GLN A 282 20.18 32.00 -15.70
C GLN A 282 19.36 31.08 -16.62
N LEU A 283 18.07 30.99 -16.34
CA LEU A 283 17.11 30.21 -17.13
C LEU A 283 16.08 31.16 -17.77
N PRO A 284 15.53 30.81 -18.95
CA PRO A 284 14.46 31.59 -19.55
C PRO A 284 13.19 31.53 -18.69
N ALA A 285 12.41 32.61 -18.77
CA ALA A 285 11.10 32.71 -18.11
C ALA A 285 10.19 31.56 -18.58
N ASN A 286 9.55 30.89 -17.63
CA ASN A 286 8.63 29.80 -17.87
C ASN A 286 7.59 29.75 -16.74
N ASP A 287 6.32 29.69 -17.11
CA ASP A 287 5.20 29.67 -16.17
C ASP A 287 5.10 28.36 -15.38
N GLU A 288 5.56 27.25 -15.97
CA GLU A 288 5.62 25.93 -15.32
C GLU A 288 6.80 25.80 -14.34
N ARG A 289 7.75 26.73 -14.36
CA ARG A 289 8.94 26.70 -13.52
C ARG A 289 8.63 27.03 -12.06
N PHE A 290 9.15 26.26 -11.12
CA PHE A 290 9.12 26.66 -9.71
C PHE A 290 10.03 27.85 -9.44
N ASP A 291 9.55 28.87 -8.70
CA ASP A 291 10.30 30.11 -8.45
C ASP A 291 10.97 30.17 -7.05
N MET A 292 10.20 29.95 -5.98
CA MET A 292 10.61 30.10 -4.59
C MET A 292 10.90 28.76 -3.92
N CYS A 293 10.29 27.68 -4.42
CA CYS A 293 10.55 26.33 -3.95
C CYS A 293 11.59 25.65 -4.84
N ASN A 294 12.69 25.17 -4.25
CA ASN A 294 13.74 24.41 -4.95
C ASN A 294 13.22 23.03 -5.37
N GLN A 295 12.39 22.99 -6.42
CA GLN A 295 11.63 21.83 -6.84
C GLN A 295 11.80 21.54 -8.34
N VAL A 296 11.54 20.29 -8.70
CA VAL A 296 11.53 19.81 -10.08
C VAL A 296 10.55 18.62 -10.19
N LEU A 297 9.87 18.52 -11.33
CA LEU A 297 9.08 17.34 -11.72
C LEU A 297 9.85 16.49 -12.73
N CYS A 298 9.46 15.23 -12.89
CA CYS A 298 9.87 14.41 -14.03
C CYS A 298 8.97 14.63 -15.25
N CYS A 299 9.49 14.30 -16.44
CA CYS A 299 8.78 14.41 -17.71
C CYS A 299 7.66 13.37 -17.87
N GLN A 300 7.87 12.15 -17.35
CA GLN A 300 6.98 11.02 -17.59
C GLN A 300 5.75 11.06 -16.69
N LEU A 301 4.60 10.75 -17.28
CA LEU A 301 3.36 10.51 -16.56
C LEU A 301 3.42 9.18 -15.83
N LEU A 302 3.05 9.17 -14.56
CA LEU A 302 2.90 7.94 -13.80
C LEU A 302 1.50 7.38 -14.05
N ILE A 303 1.31 6.45 -14.98
CA ILE A 303 -0.02 5.92 -15.37
C ILE A 303 -0.21 4.52 -14.76
N GLY A 304 -1.38 4.25 -14.19
CA GLY A 304 -1.68 2.96 -13.58
C GLY A 304 -0.74 2.65 -12.41
N ARG A 305 0.03 1.57 -12.54
CA ARG A 305 1.06 1.14 -11.58
C ARG A 305 2.46 1.50 -12.08
N CYS A 306 3.21 2.23 -11.28
CA CYS A 306 4.58 2.64 -11.62
C CYS A 306 5.51 2.44 -10.43
N PHE A 307 6.73 1.99 -10.70
CA PHE A 307 7.81 1.89 -9.73
C PHE A 307 9.03 2.62 -10.25
N PHE A 308 9.59 3.55 -9.48
CA PHE A 308 10.85 4.20 -9.84
C PHE A 308 11.81 4.23 -8.67
N MET A 309 13.10 4.30 -8.97
CA MET A 309 14.15 4.23 -7.96
C MET A 309 15.04 5.45 -8.02
N VAL A 310 15.43 5.91 -6.83
CA VAL A 310 16.23 7.12 -6.67
C VAL A 310 17.33 6.93 -5.67
N ASP A 311 18.49 7.50 -5.99
CA ASP A 311 19.60 7.64 -5.07
C ASP A 311 19.65 9.10 -4.59
N VAL A 312 19.73 9.27 -3.27
CA VAL A 312 19.69 10.55 -2.59
C VAL A 312 21.01 10.77 -1.86
N ILE A 313 21.67 11.88 -2.19
CA ILE A 313 22.98 12.25 -1.67
C ILE A 313 22.83 13.55 -0.90
N GLY A 314 23.19 13.54 0.38
CA GLY A 314 23.05 14.68 1.28
C GLY A 314 21.69 14.71 2.00
N PRO A 315 21.50 15.66 2.94
CA PRO A 315 20.27 15.78 3.71
C PRO A 315 19.22 16.64 3.00
N ASP A 316 18.00 16.64 3.56
CA ASP A 316 16.88 17.51 3.24
C ASP A 316 16.46 17.49 1.76
N ALA A 317 16.39 16.26 1.24
CA ALA A 317 15.78 15.96 -0.04
C ALA A 317 14.40 15.31 0.17
N HIS A 318 13.38 15.84 -0.48
CA HIS A 318 12.07 15.24 -0.54
C HIS A 318 11.92 14.50 -1.87
N VAL A 319 11.46 13.26 -1.77
CA VAL A 319 11.09 12.42 -2.90
C VAL A 319 9.60 12.15 -2.80
N GLY A 320 8.86 12.27 -3.91
CA GLY A 320 7.44 12.04 -3.88
C GLY A 320 6.78 12.13 -5.25
N VAL A 321 5.49 12.40 -5.22
CA VAL A 321 4.67 12.61 -6.41
C VAL A 321 3.81 13.85 -6.24
N ALA A 322 3.53 14.51 -7.36
CA ALA A 322 2.68 15.70 -7.41
C ALA A 322 1.79 15.69 -8.64
N CYS A 323 0.57 16.16 -8.46
CA CYS A 323 -0.36 16.40 -9.55
C CYS A 323 0.05 17.65 -10.36
N LYS A 324 -0.32 17.69 -11.64
CA LYS A 324 -0.05 18.82 -12.54
C LYS A 324 -0.55 20.15 -12.00
N GLY A 325 -1.75 20.17 -11.42
CA GLY A 325 -2.37 21.36 -10.86
C GLY A 325 -1.75 21.89 -9.56
N MET A 326 -0.65 21.30 -9.06
CA MET A 326 0.10 21.87 -7.95
C MET A 326 0.68 23.24 -8.34
N GLU A 327 0.53 24.25 -7.48
CA GLU A 327 1.01 25.60 -7.77
C GLU A 327 2.54 25.62 -7.98
N ARG A 328 3.00 26.49 -8.88
CA ARG A 328 4.43 26.63 -9.21
C ARG A 328 5.07 27.88 -8.61
N LYS A 329 4.25 28.86 -8.21
CA LYS A 329 4.70 30.21 -7.90
C LYS A 329 4.48 30.58 -6.44
N GLY A 330 5.42 31.35 -5.88
CA GLY A 330 5.37 31.84 -4.52
C GLY A 330 5.84 30.83 -3.46
N ALA A 331 5.92 31.31 -2.21
CA ALA A 331 6.39 30.53 -1.06
C ALA A 331 5.25 29.97 -0.21
N SER A 332 4.07 29.75 -0.81
CA SER A 332 2.90 29.22 -0.11
C SER A 332 3.00 27.69 0.06
N ASP A 333 2.24 27.14 1.02
CA ASP A 333 2.08 25.69 1.16
C ASP A 333 1.46 25.05 -0.10
N ALA A 334 0.71 25.82 -0.88
CA ALA A 334 0.09 25.36 -2.12
C ALA A 334 1.13 25.03 -3.22
N ALA A 335 2.30 25.69 -3.22
CA ALA A 335 3.39 25.39 -4.15
C ALA A 335 4.43 24.40 -3.59
N CYS A 336 4.42 24.18 -2.27
CA CYS A 336 5.42 23.37 -1.57
C CYS A 336 5.06 21.87 -1.57
N LEU A 337 5.98 21.04 -2.03
CA LEU A 337 5.82 19.59 -2.14
C LEU A 337 5.47 18.96 -0.78
N GLY A 338 4.37 18.21 -0.73
CA GLY A 338 3.82 17.54 0.46
C GLY A 338 3.02 18.45 1.40
N HIS A 339 2.95 19.76 1.16
CA HIS A 339 2.24 20.72 2.01
C HIS A 339 0.83 21.05 1.50
N ASN A 340 0.40 20.40 0.44
CA ASN A 340 -0.91 20.59 -0.16
C ASN A 340 -1.58 19.24 -0.44
N LYS A 341 -2.86 19.29 -0.82
CA LYS A 341 -3.64 18.10 -1.20
C LYS A 341 -3.22 17.48 -2.53
N MET A 342 -2.41 18.17 -3.32
CA MET A 342 -2.01 17.78 -4.68
C MET A 342 -0.66 17.06 -4.70
N SER A 343 -0.07 16.76 -3.55
CA SER A 343 1.25 16.13 -3.46
C SER A 343 1.47 15.30 -2.19
N TRP A 344 2.33 14.30 -2.33
CA TRP A 344 2.72 13.35 -1.29
C TRP A 344 4.24 13.19 -1.36
N SER A 345 4.94 13.36 -0.25
CA SER A 345 6.41 13.23 -0.24
C SER A 345 6.96 12.64 1.03
N LEU A 346 8.15 12.04 0.90
CA LEU A 346 8.99 11.60 1.99
C LEU A 346 10.26 12.47 2.00
N CYS A 347 10.43 13.24 3.07
CA CYS A 347 11.66 13.96 3.35
C CYS A 347 12.69 13.00 3.96
N LEU A 348 13.87 12.94 3.35
CA LEU A 348 15.00 12.13 3.76
C LEU A 348 16.01 13.02 4.48
N SER A 349 16.10 12.85 5.80
CA SER A 349 17.16 13.44 6.63
C SER A 349 17.90 12.32 7.38
N ASN A 350 19.08 12.61 7.92
CA ASN A 350 20.09 11.62 8.32
C ASN A 350 19.53 10.36 9.01
N ASN A 351 18.72 10.53 10.07
CA ASN A 351 18.14 9.43 10.85
C ASN A 351 16.63 9.57 11.08
N LEU A 352 16.00 10.53 10.40
CA LEU A 352 14.57 10.81 10.57
C LEU A 352 13.98 11.09 9.20
N PHE A 353 13.04 10.24 8.79
CA PHE A 353 12.23 10.52 7.62
C PHE A 353 10.92 11.14 8.05
N ILE A 354 10.43 12.07 7.25
CA ILE A 354 9.18 12.76 7.52
C ILE A 354 8.31 12.61 6.30
N ALA A 355 7.19 11.91 6.45
CA ALA A 355 6.17 11.84 5.41
C ALA A 355 5.31 13.11 5.49
N HIS A 356 5.14 13.82 4.37
CA HIS A 356 4.37 15.05 4.23
C HIS A 356 3.21 14.86 3.24
N HIS A 357 2.00 15.20 3.68
CA HIS A 357 0.85 15.38 2.80
C HIS A 357 -0.14 16.38 3.43
N ASN A 358 -0.61 17.35 2.66
CA ASN A 358 -1.65 18.31 3.06
C ASN A 358 -1.41 18.94 4.46
N ASN A 359 -0.20 19.47 4.67
CA ASN A 359 0.28 20.06 5.93
C ASN A 359 0.30 19.13 7.15
N LYS A 360 0.10 17.82 6.95
CA LYS A 360 0.25 16.80 7.99
C LYS A 360 1.58 16.10 7.82
N THR A 361 2.20 15.76 8.96
CA THR A 361 3.48 15.06 8.98
C THR A 361 3.46 13.82 9.85
N VAL A 362 4.22 12.81 9.41
CA VAL A 362 4.49 11.59 10.19
C VAL A 362 5.99 11.34 10.21
N SER A 363 6.54 11.35 11.42
CA SER A 363 7.95 11.04 11.67
C SER A 363 8.19 9.53 11.68
N ILE A 364 9.21 9.09 10.95
CA ILE A 364 9.56 7.69 10.76
C ILE A 364 11.03 7.53 11.13
N GLN A 365 11.27 6.70 12.15
CA GLN A 365 12.61 6.34 12.56
C GLN A 365 13.13 5.24 11.64
N SER A 366 14.20 5.52 10.93
CA SER A 366 14.88 4.57 10.06
C SER A 366 16.38 4.86 10.09
N GLU A 367 17.17 3.81 9.87
CA GLU A 367 18.58 3.97 9.53
C GLU A 367 18.71 4.83 8.27
N SER A 368 19.86 5.49 8.10
CA SER A 368 20.14 6.30 6.92
C SER A 368 19.93 5.47 5.65
N VAL A 369 18.92 5.85 4.87
CA VAL A 369 18.60 5.26 3.56
C VAL A 369 18.97 6.31 2.51
N ARG A 370 19.78 5.88 1.55
CA ARG A 370 20.14 6.70 0.38
C ARG A 370 19.48 6.21 -0.89
N ASN A 371 18.95 4.99 -0.92
CA ASN A 371 18.40 4.36 -2.10
C ASN A 371 16.93 4.04 -1.82
N LEU A 372 16.03 4.69 -2.54
CA LEU A 372 14.61 4.65 -2.29
C LEU A 372 13.88 4.15 -3.54
N GLY A 373 12.92 3.26 -3.34
CA GLY A 373 11.92 2.90 -4.34
C GLY A 373 10.62 3.60 -4.04
N VAL A 374 9.96 4.13 -5.07
CA VAL A 374 8.62 4.71 -4.96
C VAL A 374 7.70 3.92 -5.87
N PHE A 375 6.71 3.27 -5.28
CA PHE A 375 5.64 2.59 -6.00
C PHE A 375 4.37 3.42 -5.91
N VAL A 376 3.70 3.60 -7.04
CA VAL A 376 2.43 4.30 -7.15
C VAL A 376 1.44 3.34 -7.77
N ASP A 377 0.31 3.13 -7.10
CA ASP A 377 -0.87 2.48 -7.68
C ASP A 377 -1.99 3.52 -7.72
N ARG A 378 -2.26 4.04 -8.92
CA ARG A 378 -3.34 5.02 -9.09
C ARG A 378 -4.72 4.44 -8.88
N ASP A 379 -4.94 3.20 -9.32
CA ASP A 379 -6.24 2.56 -9.25
C ASP A 379 -6.61 2.24 -7.80
N ALA A 380 -5.62 1.85 -7.00
CA ALA A 380 -5.78 1.60 -5.57
C ALA A 380 -5.60 2.86 -4.70
N GLY A 381 -5.26 4.01 -5.30
CA GLY A 381 -5.01 5.25 -4.57
C GLY A 381 -3.90 5.12 -3.53
N SER A 382 -2.71 4.66 -3.92
CA SER A 382 -1.60 4.49 -2.96
C SER A 382 -0.26 4.99 -3.48
N VAL A 383 0.54 5.55 -2.55
CA VAL A 383 1.95 5.90 -2.77
C VAL A 383 2.79 5.23 -1.68
N CYS A 384 3.63 4.30 -2.07
CA CYS A 384 4.44 3.49 -1.19
C CYS A 384 5.93 3.81 -1.37
N PHE A 385 6.61 4.04 -0.26
CA PHE A 385 8.05 4.30 -0.21
C PHE A 385 8.77 3.08 0.35
N TYR A 386 9.78 2.61 -0.35
CA TYR A 386 10.54 1.41 -0.01
C TYR A 386 12.02 1.74 0.18
N LYS A 387 12.63 1.16 1.22
CA LYS A 387 14.08 1.00 1.27
C LYS A 387 14.45 -0.09 0.28
N LEU A 388 15.30 0.25 -0.69
CA LEU A 388 15.76 -0.71 -1.67
C LEU A 388 16.70 -1.74 -1.03
N SER A 389 16.39 -3.00 -1.22
CA SER A 389 17.17 -4.17 -0.81
C SER A 389 16.73 -5.36 -1.67
N PRO A 390 17.45 -6.50 -1.68
CA PRO A 390 16.98 -7.69 -2.42
C PRO A 390 15.54 -8.10 -2.09
N GLN A 391 15.06 -7.75 -0.90
CA GLN A 391 13.66 -7.75 -0.54
C GLN A 391 13.30 -6.31 -0.16
N HIS A 392 12.66 -5.55 -1.06
CA HIS A 392 12.30 -4.16 -0.82
C HIS A 392 11.47 -4.03 0.47
N LYS A 393 11.90 -3.17 1.40
CA LYS A 393 11.21 -3.00 2.69
C LYS A 393 10.38 -1.73 2.68
N LEU A 394 9.07 -1.85 2.92
CA LEU A 394 8.19 -0.69 3.03
C LEU A 394 8.63 0.20 4.20
N LEU A 395 8.82 1.48 3.92
CA LEU A 395 9.12 2.54 4.89
C LEU A 395 7.84 3.28 5.29
N TYR A 396 7.04 3.65 4.28
CA TYR A 396 5.80 4.38 4.49
C TYR A 396 4.86 4.21 3.32
N MET A 397 3.58 4.39 3.56
CA MET A 397 2.55 4.38 2.54
C MET A 397 1.53 5.47 2.84
N PHE A 398 1.12 6.18 1.79
CA PHE A 398 -0.05 7.04 1.81
C PHE A 398 -1.22 6.32 1.15
N ASP A 399 -2.41 6.44 1.76
CA ASP A 399 -3.67 6.34 1.03
C ASP A 399 -3.91 7.71 0.37
N ALA A 400 -3.78 7.72 -0.95
CA ALA A 400 -3.79 8.90 -1.78
C ALA A 400 -5.12 8.99 -2.55
N ASP A 401 -5.87 10.04 -2.26
CA ASP A 401 -7.04 10.42 -3.04
C ASP A 401 -6.59 11.28 -4.23
N PHE A 402 -6.18 10.60 -5.31
CA PHE A 402 -5.72 11.27 -6.52
C PHE A 402 -6.93 11.89 -7.25
N PRO A 403 -6.90 13.18 -7.60
CA PRO A 403 -7.94 13.76 -8.42
C PRO A 403 -7.98 13.10 -9.81
N GLU A 404 -9.16 12.63 -10.25
CA GLU A 404 -9.34 11.87 -11.50
C GLU A 404 -8.92 12.64 -12.76
N ASP A 405 -9.03 13.96 -12.74
CA ASP A 405 -8.71 14.86 -13.86
C ASP A 405 -7.22 15.27 -13.91
N GLN A 406 -6.40 14.78 -12.98
CA GLN A 406 -5.03 15.26 -12.81
C GLN A 406 -3.98 14.25 -13.27
N GLU A 407 -3.10 14.73 -14.14
CA GLU A 407 -1.82 14.09 -14.44
C GLU A 407 -0.94 14.07 -13.17
N LEU A 408 -0.22 12.97 -12.92
CA LEU A 408 0.66 12.76 -11.76
C LEU A 408 2.07 12.51 -12.25
N TYR A 409 3.02 13.17 -11.60
CA TYR A 409 4.43 13.12 -11.93
C TYR A 409 5.24 12.80 -10.69
N ALA A 410 6.41 12.16 -10.88
CA ALA A 410 7.42 12.13 -9.84
C ALA A 410 7.91 13.56 -9.56
N ALA A 411 8.08 13.89 -8.29
CA ALA A 411 8.35 15.24 -7.83
C ALA A 411 9.40 15.26 -6.73
N PHE A 412 10.27 16.27 -6.79
CA PHE A 412 11.44 16.35 -5.94
C PHE A 412 11.62 17.76 -5.39
N ARG A 413 12.09 17.86 -4.16
CA ARG A 413 12.49 19.12 -3.53
C ARG A 413 13.84 18.95 -2.84
N ILE A 414 14.80 19.82 -3.11
CA ILE A 414 16.15 19.74 -2.50
C ILE A 414 16.49 21.07 -1.86
N GLN A 415 16.62 21.10 -0.54
CA GLN A 415 16.89 22.33 0.19
C GLN A 415 18.38 22.56 0.41
N GLU A 416 19.10 21.54 0.85
CA GLU A 416 20.50 21.69 1.26
C GLU A 416 21.44 21.84 0.04
N PRO A 417 22.35 22.83 0.02
CA PRO A 417 23.35 22.98 -1.02
C PRO A 417 24.27 21.77 -1.15
N ASN A 418 24.59 21.39 -2.39
CA ASN A 418 25.37 20.21 -2.78
C ASN A 418 24.69 18.86 -2.49
N SER A 419 23.45 18.84 -1.99
CA SER A 419 22.63 17.62 -2.05
C SER A 419 22.17 17.37 -3.48
N SER A 420 22.08 16.10 -3.86
CA SER A 420 21.60 15.67 -5.17
C SER A 420 20.66 14.48 -5.09
N VAL A 421 19.86 14.33 -6.15
CA VAL A 421 19.02 13.16 -6.40
C VAL A 421 19.33 12.63 -7.78
N ILE A 422 19.52 11.32 -7.87
CA ILE A 422 19.83 10.59 -9.11
C ILE A 422 18.70 9.60 -9.37
N LEU A 423 18.09 9.70 -10.56
CA LEU A 423 17.08 8.77 -11.05
C LEU A 423 17.77 7.56 -11.68
N ARG A 424 17.55 6.37 -11.11
CA ARG A 424 18.07 5.15 -11.70
C ARG A 424 17.35 4.84 -13.01
N GLN A 425 18.12 4.46 -14.02
CA GLN A 425 17.61 4.09 -15.34
C GLN A 425 17.49 2.57 -15.53
N GLU A 426 18.04 1.78 -14.60
CA GLU A 426 18.07 0.32 -14.64
C GLU A 426 17.77 -0.27 -13.27
N LEU A 427 17.35 -1.53 -13.27
CA LEU A 427 17.11 -2.35 -12.06
C LEU A 427 18.41 -2.63 -11.30
N LEU A 428 18.26 -3.01 -10.02
CA LEU A 428 19.35 -3.28 -9.09
C LEU A 428 20.12 -4.58 -9.37
#